data_AF-A0A2W6P854-F1
#
_entry.id   AF-A0A2W6P854-F1
#
_cell.length_a   1.000
_cell.length_b   1.000
_cell.length_c   1.000
_cell.angle_alpha   90.00
_cell.angle_beta   90.00
_cell.angle_gamma   90.00
#
_symmetry.space_group_name_H-M   'P 1'
#
loop_
_entity.id
_entity.type
_entity.pdbx_description
1 polymer ?
#
loop_
_entity_poly.entity_id
_entity_poly.type
_entity_poly.pdbx_seq_one_letter_code
_entity_poly.pdbx_strand_id
1 'polypeptide(L)'
;MTIFDNYEVWFVIGSQHLYGPETLRQVTQHAEHVVNALNTEAKLPCKLVLKPLGTTPDEITAICRDANYDDRCAGLVVWLHTFSPAKMWINGLTMLNKPLLQFHTQFNAALPWDSIDMDFMNLNQTAHGGREFGFIGARMRQQHAVVTGHWQDKQAHERIGSWMRQAVSKQDTRHLKVCRFGDNMREVAVTDGDKVAAQIKFGFSVNTWAVGDLVQVVNSIS
;
A
#
# COMPACT_ATOMS: atom_id res chain seq x y z
N MET A 1 20.27 4.22 8.86
CA MET A 1 19.07 4.53 8.06
C MET A 1 19.12 3.70 6.78
N THR A 2 18.01 3.09 6.42
CA THR A 2 17.86 2.26 5.20
C THR A 2 16.92 2.97 4.23
N ILE A 3 16.80 2.51 2.98
CA ILE A 3 15.87 3.11 2.00
C ILE A 3 14.42 3.17 2.50
N PHE A 4 14.05 2.29 3.45
CA PHE A 4 12.72 2.26 4.06
C PHE A 4 12.37 3.54 4.81
N ASP A 5 13.36 4.29 5.31
CA ASP A 5 13.15 5.55 6.04
C ASP A 5 12.63 6.67 5.12
N ASN A 6 12.79 6.53 3.80
CA ASN A 6 12.27 7.47 2.80
C ASN A 6 10.79 7.24 2.46
N TYR A 7 10.23 6.09 2.86
CA TYR A 7 8.91 5.66 2.44
C TYR A 7 7.94 5.53 3.61
N GLU A 8 6.66 5.66 3.29
CA GLU A 8 5.54 5.43 4.17
C GLU A 8 4.43 4.68 3.45
N VAL A 9 3.61 3.96 4.22
CA VAL A 9 2.41 3.31 3.70
C VAL A 9 1.20 3.97 4.32
N TRP A 10 0.25 4.36 3.50
CA TRP A 10 -0.94 5.09 3.97
C TRP A 10 -1.98 4.09 4.46
N PHE A 11 -2.51 4.33 5.65
CA PHE A 11 -3.57 3.51 6.26
C PHE A 11 -4.90 4.26 6.12
N VAL A 12 -5.79 3.72 5.29
CA VAL A 12 -7.05 4.37 4.91
C VAL A 12 -8.22 3.55 5.45
N ILE A 13 -9.16 4.24 6.07
CA ILE A 13 -10.34 3.62 6.69
C ILE A 13 -11.58 3.93 5.87
N GLY A 14 -12.29 2.90 5.44
CA GLY A 14 -13.57 3.04 4.76
C GLY A 14 -14.73 3.14 5.74
N SER A 15 -15.59 4.13 5.54
CA SER A 15 -16.89 4.24 6.22
C SER A 15 -17.92 4.99 5.34
N GLN A 16 -18.99 5.50 5.94
CA GLN A 16 -19.99 6.38 5.30
C GLN A 16 -20.73 7.22 6.35
N HIS A 17 -21.22 8.41 5.96
CA HIS A 17 -21.91 9.33 6.86
C HIS A 17 -23.25 8.81 7.42
N LEU A 18 -23.84 7.77 6.83
CA LEU A 18 -25.09 7.17 7.29
C LEU A 18 -25.02 6.73 8.77
N TYR A 19 -23.84 6.38 9.27
CA TYR A 19 -23.64 5.93 10.65
C TYR A 19 -23.59 7.05 11.69
N GLY A 20 -23.64 8.32 11.26
CA GLY A 20 -23.62 9.48 12.13
C GLY A 20 -22.23 9.83 12.70
N PRO A 21 -22.07 11.06 13.19
CA PRO A 21 -20.77 11.60 13.60
C PRO A 21 -20.15 10.88 14.79
N GLU A 22 -20.97 10.36 15.72
CA GLU A 22 -20.47 9.65 16.90
C GLU A 22 -19.84 8.30 16.52
N THR A 23 -20.47 7.52 15.64
CA THR A 23 -19.89 6.28 15.12
C THR A 23 -18.60 6.57 14.35
N LEU A 24 -18.57 7.62 13.53
CA LEU A 24 -17.35 8.01 12.81
C LEU A 24 -16.22 8.42 13.75
N ARG A 25 -16.53 9.07 14.88
CA ARG A 25 -15.54 9.38 15.93
C ARG A 25 -14.94 8.11 16.54
N GLN A 26 -15.76 7.09 16.80
CA GLN A 26 -15.30 5.79 17.30
C GLN A 26 -14.45 5.04 16.25
N VAL A 27 -14.84 5.10 14.98
CA VAL A 27 -14.03 4.55 13.87
C VAL A 27 -12.65 5.20 13.83
N THR A 28 -12.58 6.54 13.92
CA THR A 28 -11.30 7.27 13.98
C THR A 28 -10.47 6.84 15.19
N GLN A 29 -11.07 6.75 16.37
CA GLN A 29 -10.38 6.33 17.59
C GLN A 29 -9.80 4.90 17.47
N HIS A 30 -10.58 3.97 16.91
CA HIS A 30 -10.11 2.60 16.63
C HIS A 30 -8.95 2.59 15.64
N ALA A 31 -9.04 3.41 14.58
CA ALA A 31 -7.99 3.51 13.57
C ALA A 31 -6.69 4.07 14.13
N GLU A 32 -6.75 5.14 14.93
CA GLU A 32 -5.60 5.72 15.63
C GLU A 32 -4.94 4.69 16.55
N HIS A 33 -5.73 3.95 17.33
CA HIS A 33 -5.22 2.90 18.20
C HIS A 33 -4.48 1.82 17.41
N VAL A 34 -5.12 1.27 16.37
CA VAL A 34 -4.55 0.17 15.56
C VAL A 34 -3.28 0.62 14.85
N VAL A 35 -3.27 1.81 14.24
CA VAL A 35 -2.09 2.32 13.53
C VAL A 35 -0.93 2.59 14.48
N ASN A 36 -1.21 3.19 15.65
CA ASN A 36 -0.17 3.44 16.65
C ASN A 36 0.43 2.13 17.16
N ALA A 37 -0.41 1.16 17.51
CA ALA A 37 0.06 -0.14 17.98
C ALA A 37 0.84 -0.91 16.91
N LEU A 38 0.39 -0.90 15.65
CA LEU A 38 1.15 -1.52 14.55
C LEU A 38 2.51 -0.84 14.32
N ASN A 39 2.58 0.50 14.42
CA ASN A 39 3.84 1.23 14.30
C ASN A 39 4.82 0.94 15.43
N THR A 40 4.35 0.70 16.66
CA THR A 40 5.20 0.44 17.83
C THR A 40 5.54 -1.03 18.03
N GLU A 41 4.61 -1.94 17.75
CA GLU A 41 4.70 -3.34 18.17
C GLU A 41 4.97 -4.31 17.01
N ALA A 42 4.45 -4.04 15.80
CA ALA A 42 4.44 -5.02 14.70
C ALA A 42 5.77 -5.12 13.93
N LYS A 43 6.77 -4.28 14.25
CA LYS A 43 8.11 -4.26 13.62
C LYS A 43 8.04 -4.21 12.07
N LEU A 44 7.13 -3.39 11.55
CA LEU A 44 6.93 -3.22 10.11
C LEU A 44 8.14 -2.54 9.45
N PRO A 45 8.40 -2.77 8.14
CA PRO A 45 9.60 -2.23 7.47
C PRO A 45 9.68 -0.71 7.41
N CYS A 46 8.53 -0.03 7.34
CA CYS A 46 8.40 1.43 7.37
C CYS A 46 7.11 1.81 8.09
N LYS A 47 6.91 3.11 8.38
CA LYS A 47 5.76 3.58 9.15
C LYS A 47 4.44 3.48 8.35
N LEU A 48 3.37 3.17 9.07
CA LEU A 48 1.99 3.39 8.64
C LEU A 48 1.55 4.80 9.00
N VAL A 49 0.99 5.53 8.03
CA VAL A 49 0.45 6.88 8.22
C VAL A 49 -1.05 6.86 8.06
N LEU A 50 -1.77 7.04 9.17
CA LEU A 50 -3.22 7.15 9.16
C LEU A 50 -3.66 8.36 8.34
N LYS A 51 -4.65 8.15 7.47
CA LYS A 51 -5.29 9.21 6.68
C LYS A 51 -6.71 9.49 7.19
N PRO A 52 -7.31 10.65 6.80
CA PRO A 52 -8.71 10.91 7.06
C PRO A 52 -9.62 9.78 6.56
N LEU A 53 -10.79 9.63 7.17
CA LEU A 53 -11.76 8.61 6.77
C LEU A 53 -12.20 8.82 5.32
N GLY A 54 -12.37 7.73 4.58
CA GLY A 54 -13.04 7.72 3.28
C GLY A 54 -14.54 7.51 3.48
N THR A 55 -15.31 8.59 3.59
CA THR A 55 -16.77 8.55 3.79
C THR A 55 -17.58 8.95 2.56
N THR A 56 -16.94 9.59 1.58
CA THR A 56 -17.54 10.04 0.31
C THR A 56 -16.65 9.68 -0.88
N PRO A 57 -17.21 9.64 -2.11
CA PRO A 57 -16.41 9.43 -3.31
C PRO A 57 -15.29 10.45 -3.49
N ASP A 58 -15.53 11.71 -3.14
CA ASP A 58 -14.57 12.81 -3.32
C ASP A 58 -13.41 12.71 -2.34
N GLU A 59 -13.67 12.36 -1.07
CA GLU A 59 -12.62 12.09 -0.08
C GLU A 59 -11.74 10.91 -0.50
N ILE A 60 -12.35 9.81 -0.93
CA ILE A 60 -11.60 8.62 -1.37
C ILE A 60 -10.76 8.95 -2.61
N THR A 61 -11.33 9.70 -3.55
CA THR A 61 -10.62 10.13 -4.77
C THR A 61 -9.46 11.08 -4.43
N ALA A 62 -9.66 12.00 -3.48
CA ALA A 62 -8.60 12.89 -3.00
C ALA A 62 -7.45 12.11 -2.36
N ILE A 63 -7.76 11.15 -1.47
CA ILE A 63 -6.74 10.28 -0.85
C ILE A 63 -5.94 9.53 -1.92
N CYS A 64 -6.59 8.97 -2.95
CA CYS A 64 -5.91 8.25 -4.02
C CYS A 64 -5.05 9.17 -4.90
N ARG A 65 -5.54 10.39 -5.20
CA ARG A 65 -4.78 11.41 -5.93
C ARG A 65 -3.53 11.82 -5.15
N ASP A 66 -3.67 12.11 -3.87
CA ASP A 66 -2.57 12.56 -3.02
C ASP A 66 -1.55 11.42 -2.84
N ALA A 67 -2.00 10.17 -2.72
CA ALA A 67 -1.13 9.01 -2.63
C ALA A 67 -0.31 8.80 -3.91
N ASN A 68 -0.87 9.09 -5.09
CA ASN A 68 -0.13 9.05 -6.35
C ASN A 68 0.93 10.15 -6.45
N TYR A 69 0.66 11.30 -5.85
CA TYR A 69 1.52 12.48 -5.92
C TYR A 69 2.69 12.44 -4.93
N ASP A 70 2.49 11.92 -3.71
CA ASP A 70 3.57 11.83 -2.71
C ASP A 70 4.52 10.67 -3.06
N ASP A 71 5.75 11.01 -3.48
CA ASP A 71 6.79 10.03 -3.82
C ASP A 71 7.18 9.14 -2.63
N ARG A 72 6.96 9.58 -1.39
CA ARG A 72 7.20 8.78 -0.19
C ARG A 72 6.11 7.73 0.02
N CYS A 73 4.92 7.90 -0.56
CA CYS A 73 3.85 6.91 -0.45
C CYS A 73 4.22 5.66 -1.27
N ALA A 74 4.53 4.57 -0.58
CA ALA A 74 4.87 3.30 -1.19
C ALA A 74 3.65 2.46 -1.58
N GLY A 75 2.52 2.67 -0.91
CA GLY A 75 1.28 1.91 -1.10
C GLY A 75 0.21 2.29 -0.09
N LEU A 76 -1.00 1.74 -0.28
CA LEU A 76 -2.14 1.92 0.61
C LEU A 76 -2.49 0.59 1.27
N VAL A 77 -2.67 0.63 2.59
CA VAL A 77 -3.38 -0.40 3.34
C VAL A 77 -4.77 0.14 3.64
N VAL A 78 -5.81 -0.60 3.26
CA VAL A 78 -7.20 -0.22 3.43
C VAL A 78 -7.89 -1.17 4.41
N TRP A 79 -8.59 -0.61 5.39
CA TRP A 79 -9.46 -1.34 6.29
C TRP A 79 -10.88 -0.76 6.23
N LEU A 80 -11.85 -1.61 5.94
CA LEU A 80 -13.26 -1.24 5.85
C LEU A 80 -13.88 -1.47 7.22
N HIS A 81 -13.70 -0.50 8.13
CA HIS A 81 -14.15 -0.62 9.53
C HIS A 81 -15.65 -0.86 9.59
N THR A 82 -16.41 0.03 8.95
CA THR A 82 -17.85 -0.16 8.70
C THR A 82 -18.09 -0.56 7.24
N PHE A 83 -19.36 -0.68 6.83
CA PHE A 83 -19.67 -0.79 5.41
C PHE A 83 -19.38 0.55 4.71
N SER A 84 -18.59 0.51 3.63
CA SER A 84 -18.32 1.67 2.78
C SER A 84 -18.71 1.28 1.36
N PRO A 85 -19.87 1.74 0.84
CA PRO A 85 -20.38 1.32 -0.46
C PRO A 85 -19.33 1.44 -1.57
N ALA A 86 -19.00 0.31 -2.20
CA ALA A 86 -17.81 0.22 -3.05
C ALA A 86 -17.88 1.07 -4.33
N LYS A 87 -19.08 1.50 -4.76
CA LYS A 87 -19.22 2.48 -5.84
C LYS A 87 -18.49 3.81 -5.57
N MET A 88 -18.37 4.21 -4.31
CA MET A 88 -17.63 5.43 -3.92
C MET A 88 -16.13 5.32 -4.23
N TRP A 89 -15.61 4.09 -4.25
CA TRP A 89 -14.19 3.81 -4.44
C TRP A 89 -13.76 3.78 -5.90
N ILE A 90 -14.70 3.71 -6.85
CA ILE A 90 -14.41 3.47 -8.28
C ILE A 90 -13.43 4.49 -8.84
N ASN A 91 -13.69 5.79 -8.66
CA ASN A 91 -12.86 6.83 -9.27
C ASN A 91 -11.45 6.85 -8.66
N GLY A 92 -11.36 6.79 -7.32
CA GLY A 92 -10.09 6.72 -6.61
C GLY A 92 -9.27 5.49 -7.00
N LEU A 93 -9.88 4.30 -6.99
CA LEU A 93 -9.20 3.06 -7.39
C LEU A 93 -8.81 3.08 -8.86
N THR A 94 -9.63 3.64 -9.76
CA THR A 94 -9.33 3.69 -11.20
C THR A 94 -8.04 4.44 -11.49
N MET A 95 -7.76 5.52 -10.76
CA MET A 95 -6.57 6.34 -10.97
C MET A 95 -5.37 5.93 -10.11
N LEU A 96 -5.55 5.05 -9.11
CA LEU A 96 -4.50 4.69 -8.16
C LEU A 96 -3.38 3.88 -8.84
N ASN A 97 -2.16 4.43 -8.84
CA ASN A 97 -0.96 3.80 -9.41
C ASN A 97 -0.05 3.15 -8.35
N LYS A 98 -0.38 3.35 -7.06
CA LYS A 98 0.32 2.76 -5.93
C LYS A 98 -0.27 1.37 -5.58
N PRO A 99 0.53 0.42 -5.09
CA PRO A 99 0.06 -0.88 -4.59
C PRO A 99 -1.03 -0.74 -3.53
N LEU A 100 -1.96 -1.71 -3.52
CA LEU A 100 -3.09 -1.77 -2.58
C LEU A 100 -3.10 -3.09 -1.81
N LEU A 101 -3.31 -3.01 -0.50
CA LEU A 101 -3.60 -4.14 0.38
C LEU A 101 -4.87 -3.88 1.20
N GLN A 102 -5.80 -4.82 1.21
CA GLN A 102 -6.88 -4.84 2.19
C GLN A 102 -6.41 -5.60 3.40
N PHE A 103 -6.46 -4.92 4.54
CA PHE A 103 -6.38 -5.57 5.82
C PHE A 103 -7.80 -5.91 6.29
N HIS A 104 -8.21 -7.15 6.05
CA HIS A 104 -9.51 -7.67 6.44
C HIS A 104 -9.46 -8.08 7.92
N THR A 105 -9.54 -7.06 8.78
CA THR A 105 -9.38 -7.17 10.24
C THR A 105 -10.62 -6.64 10.98
N GLN A 106 -10.63 -6.79 12.30
CA GLN A 106 -11.67 -6.24 13.18
C GLN A 106 -11.02 -5.73 14.46
N PHE A 107 -11.60 -4.69 15.06
CA PHE A 107 -11.06 -4.07 16.27
C PHE A 107 -11.04 -5.07 17.45
N ASN A 108 -12.20 -5.67 17.75
CA ASN A 108 -12.34 -6.70 18.77
C ASN A 108 -11.95 -8.09 18.23
N ALA A 109 -11.22 -8.87 19.05
CA ALA A 109 -10.83 -10.24 18.71
C ALA A 109 -11.99 -11.26 18.85
N ALA A 110 -12.94 -10.97 19.75
CA ALA A 110 -14.09 -11.82 20.03
C ALA A 110 -15.38 -10.99 20.11
N LEU A 111 -16.52 -11.66 19.93
CA LEU A 111 -17.84 -11.04 20.07
C LEU A 111 -18.20 -10.87 21.55
N PRO A 112 -18.74 -9.71 21.95
CA PRO A 112 -19.20 -9.49 23.32
C PRO A 112 -20.62 -10.07 23.50
N TRP A 113 -20.74 -11.40 23.67
CA TRP A 113 -22.02 -12.12 23.64
C TRP A 113 -23.10 -11.56 24.57
N ASP A 114 -22.71 -11.11 25.76
CA ASP A 114 -23.65 -10.61 26.78
C ASP A 114 -24.10 -9.16 26.53
N SER A 115 -23.43 -8.43 25.64
CA SER A 115 -23.67 -6.98 25.43
C SER A 115 -23.73 -6.56 23.97
N ILE A 116 -23.76 -7.51 23.02
CA ILE A 116 -23.83 -7.20 21.60
C ILE A 116 -25.21 -6.66 21.23
N ASP A 117 -25.24 -5.51 20.56
CA ASP A 117 -26.45 -4.84 20.11
C ASP A 117 -26.29 -4.24 18.70
N MET A 118 -27.30 -3.50 18.24
CA MET A 118 -27.28 -2.91 16.90
C MET A 118 -26.25 -1.78 16.74
N ASP A 119 -25.89 -1.08 17.82
CA ASP A 119 -24.86 -0.04 17.78
C ASP A 119 -23.48 -0.68 17.57
N PHE A 120 -23.20 -1.77 18.29
CA PHE A 120 -22.01 -2.58 18.06
C PHE A 120 -21.96 -3.11 16.62
N MET A 121 -23.07 -3.65 16.11
CA MET A 121 -23.17 -4.23 14.76
C MET A 121 -23.04 -3.16 13.66
N ASN A 122 -23.51 -1.94 13.89
CA ASN A 122 -23.31 -0.82 12.98
C ASN A 122 -21.86 -0.32 12.95
N LEU A 123 -21.11 -0.49 14.04
CA LEU A 123 -19.70 -0.09 14.11
C LEU A 123 -18.76 -1.18 13.61
N ASN A 124 -18.95 -2.45 14.00
CA ASN A 124 -17.96 -3.52 13.84
C ASN A 124 -18.35 -4.48 12.72
N GLN A 125 -18.27 -4.01 11.47
CA GLN A 125 -18.89 -4.70 10.34
C GLN A 125 -17.98 -4.92 9.13
N THR A 126 -16.68 -5.03 9.36
CA THR A 126 -15.71 -5.41 8.32
C THR A 126 -16.03 -6.76 7.68
N ALA A 127 -16.70 -7.67 8.40
CA ALA A 127 -17.08 -8.99 7.90
C ALA A 127 -17.81 -8.93 6.54
N HIS A 128 -18.73 -7.99 6.35
CA HIS A 128 -19.37 -7.74 5.04
C HIS A 128 -18.85 -6.50 4.33
N GLY A 129 -18.46 -5.43 5.03
CA GLY A 129 -17.85 -4.25 4.42
C GLY A 129 -16.59 -4.56 3.63
N GLY A 130 -15.74 -5.43 4.17
CA GLY A 130 -14.55 -5.91 3.49
C GLY A 130 -14.86 -6.80 2.29
N ARG A 131 -15.96 -7.56 2.30
CA ARG A 131 -16.36 -8.40 1.15
C ARG A 131 -16.83 -7.55 -0.02
N GLU A 132 -17.59 -6.50 0.25
CA GLU A 132 -18.04 -5.53 -0.76
C GLU A 132 -16.85 -4.81 -1.41
N PHE A 133 -15.86 -4.41 -0.63
CA PHE A 133 -14.61 -3.87 -1.20
C PHE A 133 -13.82 -4.91 -2.00
N GLY A 134 -13.82 -6.17 -1.54
CA GLY A 134 -13.25 -7.29 -2.30
C GLY A 134 -13.93 -7.47 -3.67
N PHE A 135 -15.26 -7.31 -3.74
CA PHE A 135 -16.01 -7.38 -4.99
C PHE A 135 -15.55 -6.31 -5.98
N ILE A 136 -15.43 -5.04 -5.59
CA ILE A 136 -15.05 -3.99 -6.55
C ILE A 136 -13.62 -4.18 -7.06
N GLY A 137 -12.69 -4.59 -6.20
CA GLY A 137 -11.31 -4.91 -6.61
C GLY A 137 -11.29 -6.04 -7.65
N ALA A 138 -12.05 -7.12 -7.43
CA ALA A 138 -12.19 -8.22 -8.37
C ALA A 138 -12.88 -7.77 -9.68
N ARG A 139 -13.96 -6.98 -9.58
CA ARG A 139 -14.73 -6.49 -10.72
C ARG A 139 -13.91 -5.59 -11.65
N MET A 140 -13.01 -4.78 -11.06
CA MET A 140 -12.07 -3.91 -11.77
C MET A 140 -10.79 -4.63 -12.22
N ARG A 141 -10.61 -5.91 -11.86
CA ARG A 141 -9.41 -6.71 -12.14
C ARG A 141 -8.12 -6.07 -11.61
N GLN A 142 -8.21 -5.42 -10.46
CA GLN A 142 -7.04 -4.81 -9.83
C GLN A 142 -6.23 -5.83 -9.05
N GLN A 143 -4.91 -5.67 -9.06
CA GLN A 143 -4.06 -6.39 -8.13
C GLN A 143 -4.29 -5.84 -6.73
N HIS A 144 -4.87 -6.65 -5.87
CA HIS A 144 -5.25 -6.28 -4.52
C HIS A 144 -4.84 -7.41 -3.58
N ALA A 145 -3.82 -7.16 -2.75
CA ALA A 145 -3.40 -8.12 -1.73
C ALA A 145 -4.43 -8.14 -0.59
N VAL A 146 -4.72 -9.32 -0.04
CA VAL A 146 -5.64 -9.46 1.08
C VAL A 146 -4.94 -10.19 2.22
N VAL A 147 -4.88 -9.55 3.39
CA VAL A 147 -4.47 -10.18 4.65
C VAL A 147 -5.69 -10.22 5.54
N THR A 148 -6.05 -11.40 6.02
CA THR A 148 -7.12 -11.62 6.99
C THR A 148 -6.50 -12.02 8.31
N GLY A 149 -6.99 -11.43 9.40
CA GLY A 149 -6.52 -11.71 10.75
C GLY A 149 -6.86 -10.57 11.69
N HIS A 150 -6.85 -10.84 13.00
CA HIS A 150 -6.95 -9.78 14.00
C HIS A 150 -5.71 -8.88 13.96
N TRP A 151 -5.84 -7.60 14.26
CA TRP A 151 -4.75 -6.64 14.14
C TRP A 151 -3.60 -6.87 15.12
N GLN A 152 -3.78 -7.69 16.16
CA GLN A 152 -2.72 -8.12 17.07
C GLN A 152 -2.07 -9.46 16.67
N ASP A 153 -2.54 -10.12 15.61
CA ASP A 153 -1.97 -11.38 15.15
C ASP A 153 -0.59 -11.18 14.51
N LYS A 154 0.43 -11.85 15.07
CA LYS A 154 1.81 -11.82 14.58
C LYS A 154 1.91 -12.34 13.14
N GLN A 155 1.11 -13.34 12.75
CA GLN A 155 1.12 -13.83 11.37
C GLN A 155 0.56 -12.78 10.40
N ALA A 156 -0.46 -12.01 10.82
CA ALA A 156 -0.95 -10.89 10.03
C ALA A 156 0.13 -9.79 9.89
N HIS A 157 0.87 -9.48 10.96
CA HIS A 157 1.99 -8.53 10.92
C HIS A 157 3.07 -8.95 9.92
N GLU A 158 3.51 -10.21 9.96
CA GLU A 158 4.52 -10.74 9.03
C GLU A 158 4.07 -10.63 7.57
N ARG A 159 2.81 -10.97 7.29
CA ARG A 159 2.24 -10.89 5.94
C ARG A 159 2.14 -9.44 5.45
N ILE A 160 1.70 -8.52 6.30
CA ILE A 160 1.64 -7.08 6.00
C ILE A 160 3.06 -6.55 5.75
N GLY A 161 4.01 -6.86 6.63
CA GLY A 161 5.42 -6.43 6.49
C GLY A 161 6.06 -6.97 5.21
N SER A 162 5.80 -8.22 4.84
CA SER A 162 6.26 -8.78 3.56
C SER A 162 5.69 -8.01 2.36
N TRP A 163 4.40 -7.67 2.39
CA TRP A 163 3.79 -6.85 1.34
C TRP A 163 4.37 -5.44 1.30
N MET A 164 4.60 -4.79 2.46
CA MET A 164 5.20 -3.45 2.53
C MET A 164 6.61 -3.43 1.91
N ARG A 165 7.40 -4.48 2.12
CA ARG A 165 8.71 -4.63 1.49
C ARG A 165 8.63 -4.66 -0.04
N GLN A 166 7.63 -5.37 -0.59
CA GLN A 166 7.38 -5.39 -2.03
C GLN A 166 6.85 -4.05 -2.55
N ALA A 167 6.00 -3.36 -1.78
CA ALA A 167 5.50 -2.04 -2.14
C ALA A 167 6.63 -1.01 -2.26
N VAL A 168 7.56 -1.00 -1.30
CA VAL A 168 8.78 -0.17 -1.33
C VAL A 168 9.67 -0.54 -2.51
N SER A 169 9.93 -1.84 -2.74
CA SER A 169 10.71 -2.31 -3.88
C SER A 169 10.12 -1.85 -5.22
N LYS A 170 8.79 -1.86 -5.36
CA LYS A 170 8.10 -1.37 -6.56
C LYS A 170 8.37 0.12 -6.79
N GLN A 171 8.40 0.95 -5.74
CA GLN A 171 8.74 2.37 -5.88
C GLN A 171 10.20 2.54 -6.26
N ASP A 172 11.12 1.92 -5.53
CA ASP A 172 12.56 2.07 -5.75
C ASP A 172 12.96 1.62 -7.18
N THR A 173 12.38 0.52 -7.66
CA THR A 173 12.61 0.02 -9.03
C THR A 173 12.22 1.04 -10.10
N ARG A 174 11.21 1.88 -9.85
CA ARG A 174 10.80 2.94 -10.80
C ARG A 174 11.85 4.03 -10.96
N HIS A 175 12.76 4.17 -9.99
CA HIS A 175 13.83 5.17 -10.00
C HIS A 175 15.22 4.58 -10.24
N LEU A 176 15.34 3.25 -10.33
CA LEU A 176 16.60 2.54 -10.50
C LEU A 176 17.27 2.91 -11.83
N LYS A 177 18.58 3.16 -11.78
CA LYS A 177 19.41 3.51 -12.94
C LYS A 177 20.57 2.53 -13.06
N VAL A 178 20.59 1.79 -14.16
CA VAL A 178 21.70 0.88 -14.51
C VAL A 178 22.67 1.62 -15.44
N CYS A 179 23.93 1.66 -15.04
CA CYS A 179 25.05 2.07 -15.86
C CYS A 179 25.82 0.84 -16.33
N ARG A 180 25.90 0.65 -17.65
CA ARG A 180 26.69 -0.42 -18.27
C ARG A 180 28.01 0.16 -18.79
N PHE A 181 29.10 -0.56 -18.60
CA PHE A 181 30.39 -0.25 -19.23
C PHE A 181 30.72 -1.34 -20.25
N GLY A 182 30.56 -0.99 -21.53
CA GLY A 182 30.57 -1.96 -22.62
C GLY A 182 29.20 -2.62 -22.84
N ASP A 183 29.18 -3.61 -23.74
CA ASP A 183 27.94 -4.30 -24.13
C ASP A 183 27.92 -5.76 -23.66
N ASN A 184 26.89 -6.50 -24.06
CA ASN A 184 26.76 -7.91 -23.79
C ASN A 184 27.98 -8.68 -24.32
N MET A 185 28.31 -9.79 -23.66
CA MET A 185 29.28 -10.74 -24.21
C MET A 185 28.76 -11.25 -25.56
N ARG A 186 29.65 -11.30 -26.56
CA ARG A 186 29.30 -11.76 -27.92
C ARG A 186 28.65 -13.14 -27.88
N GLU A 187 27.64 -13.34 -28.74
CA GLU A 187 26.90 -14.59 -28.91
C GLU A 187 26.13 -15.09 -27.67
N VAL A 188 25.89 -14.25 -26.64
CA VAL A 188 25.12 -14.62 -25.43
C VAL A 188 23.66 -14.15 -25.53
N ALA A 189 22.72 -15.10 -25.50
CA ALA A 189 21.29 -14.80 -25.63
C ALA A 189 20.66 -14.21 -24.36
N VAL A 190 20.76 -14.88 -23.20
CA VAL A 190 19.90 -14.59 -22.01
C VAL A 190 20.13 -13.21 -21.39
N THR A 191 21.31 -12.63 -21.59
CA THR A 191 21.64 -11.29 -21.07
C THR A 191 21.27 -10.17 -22.02
N ASP A 192 20.92 -10.49 -23.27
CA ASP A 192 20.33 -9.55 -24.20
C ASP A 192 18.83 -9.34 -23.88
N GLY A 193 18.21 -8.35 -24.50
CA GLY A 193 16.79 -8.08 -24.33
C GLY A 193 16.39 -6.64 -24.59
N ASP A 194 15.08 -6.41 -24.54
CA ASP A 194 14.46 -5.12 -24.81
C ASP A 194 14.47 -4.20 -23.58
N LYS A 195 15.41 -3.26 -23.56
CA LYS A 195 15.56 -2.26 -22.49
C LYS A 195 14.39 -1.28 -22.45
N VAL A 196 13.77 -0.98 -23.60
CA VAL A 196 12.60 -0.09 -23.69
C VAL A 196 11.40 -0.77 -23.04
N ALA A 197 11.14 -2.03 -23.36
CA ALA A 197 10.07 -2.80 -22.73
C ALA A 197 10.27 -2.94 -21.21
N ALA A 198 11.52 -3.19 -20.77
CA ALA A 198 11.85 -3.26 -19.36
C ALA A 198 11.55 -1.94 -18.62
N GLN A 199 11.91 -0.80 -19.21
CA GLN A 199 11.64 0.51 -18.63
C GLN A 199 10.14 0.83 -18.59
N ILE A 200 9.36 0.49 -19.62
CA ILE A 200 7.89 0.66 -19.60
C ILE A 200 7.28 -0.19 -18.46
N LYS A 201 7.67 -1.46 -18.37
CA LYS A 201 7.09 -2.42 -17.42
C LYS A 201 7.48 -2.13 -15.97
N PHE A 202 8.76 -1.89 -15.72
CA PHE A 202 9.33 -1.83 -14.37
C PHE A 202 9.80 -0.43 -13.97
N GLY A 203 10.07 0.46 -14.93
CA GLY A 203 10.49 1.85 -14.71
C GLY A 203 12.00 2.08 -14.65
N PHE A 204 12.81 1.05 -14.39
CA PHE A 204 14.26 1.23 -14.32
C PHE A 204 14.85 1.59 -15.69
N SER A 205 15.87 2.44 -15.68
CA SER A 205 16.58 2.85 -16.90
C SER A 205 17.88 2.06 -17.06
N VAL A 206 18.22 1.68 -18.29
CA VAL A 206 19.47 0.98 -18.60
C VAL A 206 20.18 1.73 -19.72
N ASN A 207 21.30 2.35 -19.40
CA ASN A 207 22.10 3.11 -20.37
C ASN A 207 23.57 2.67 -20.30
N THR A 208 24.29 2.90 -21.40
CA THR A 208 25.69 2.49 -21.54
C THR A 208 26.58 3.72 -21.58
N TRP A 209 27.66 3.67 -20.82
CA TRP A 209 28.76 4.62 -20.83
C TRP A 209 30.00 3.96 -21.43
N ALA A 210 30.88 4.75 -22.03
CA ALA A 210 32.11 4.21 -22.61
C ALA A 210 33.01 3.70 -21.48
N VAL A 211 33.71 2.58 -21.70
CA VAL A 211 34.69 2.06 -20.73
C VAL A 211 35.78 3.11 -20.45
N GLY A 212 36.14 3.91 -21.46
CA GLY A 212 37.08 5.02 -21.32
C GLY A 212 36.63 6.09 -20.31
N ASP A 213 35.33 6.36 -20.17
CA ASP A 213 34.81 7.32 -19.19
C ASP A 213 35.10 6.83 -17.76
N LEU A 214 34.95 5.53 -17.50
CA LEU A 214 35.29 4.93 -16.23
C LEU A 214 36.81 4.99 -15.97
N VAL A 215 37.62 4.69 -16.99
CA VAL A 215 39.10 4.75 -16.89
C VAL A 215 39.56 6.14 -16.48
N GLN A 216 38.96 7.21 -17.05
CA GLN A 216 39.29 8.58 -16.68
C GLN A 216 39.03 8.85 -15.19
N VAL A 217 37.87 8.42 -14.67
CA VAL A 217 37.54 8.59 -13.24
C VAL A 217 38.50 7.80 -12.35
N VAL A 218 38.76 6.54 -12.69
CA VAL A 218 39.67 5.66 -11.90
C VAL A 218 41.08 6.27 -11.80
N ASN A 219 41.62 6.77 -12.91
CA ASN A 219 42.95 7.38 -12.93
C ASN A 219 43.02 8.73 -12.18
N SER A 220 41.88 9.33 -11.86
CA SER A 220 41.80 10.60 -11.12
C SER A 220 41.72 10.43 -9.59
N ILE A 221 41.60 9.20 -9.10
CA ILE A 221 41.51 8.91 -7.66
C ILE A 221 42.90 9.00 -7.00
N SER A 222 42.96 9.69 -5.84
CA SER A 222 44.15 9.88 -5.00
C SER A 222 44.44 8.69 -4.10
#